data_AF-A0A8J6NX25-F1
#
_entry.id   AF-A0A8J6NX25-F1
#
_cell.length_a   1.000
_cell.length_b   1.000
_cell.length_c   1.000
_cell.angle_alpha   90.00
_cell.angle_beta   90.00
_cell.angle_gamma   90.00
#
_symmetry.space_group_name_H-M   'P 1'
#
loop_
_entity.id
_entity.type
_entity.pdbx_description
1 polymer ?
#
loop_
_entity_poly.entity_id
_entity_poly.type
_entity_poly.pdbx_seq_one_letter_code
_entity_poly.pdbx_strand_id
1 'polypeptide(L)'
;MKIKCDQCGKPAHKKVGNYRYNESGLDNVYLENIPVYECSCGTSFPSIFRLHRLNELIALTLVEKPALLSGNEIKFLRKNLCLASKVFANKLGVGKTTLSKWENAVQNHSEGNDRLIRAIYIIEKGIKRQDQLKIQKHLENILLKNSNTDCVIIAEKVQDDYAIRYRPVVDSRSEQFSLDVSTTWKYGSTTTSGTILGFGVFAETGKTYVQQKPLVVGTDASLISEGTELHATQTAEI
;
A
#
# COMPACT_ATOMS: atom_id res chain seq x y z
N MET A 1 -27.52 3.67 14.78
CA MET A 1 -27.64 2.40 14.03
C MET A 1 -26.53 1.46 14.51
N LYS A 2 -26.85 0.23 14.96
CA LYS A 2 -25.83 -0.76 15.36
C LYS A 2 -25.38 -1.51 14.11
N ILE A 3 -24.09 -1.48 13.80
CA ILE A 3 -23.51 -2.27 12.71
C ILE A 3 -23.52 -3.75 13.13
N LYS A 4 -24.00 -4.61 12.25
CA LYS A 4 -24.05 -6.06 12.44
C LYS A 4 -22.90 -6.72 11.69
N CYS A 5 -22.38 -7.79 12.24
CA CYS A 5 -21.41 -8.67 11.58
C CYS A 5 -22.09 -9.42 10.43
N ASP A 6 -21.43 -9.46 9.27
CA ASP A 6 -21.85 -10.19 8.08
C ASP A 6 -21.77 -11.72 8.27
N GLN A 7 -20.79 -12.20 9.05
CA GLN A 7 -20.57 -13.63 9.26
C GLN A 7 -21.56 -14.26 10.26
N CYS A 8 -21.95 -13.56 11.33
CA CYS A 8 -22.77 -14.15 12.40
C CYS A 8 -24.00 -13.32 12.81
N GLY A 9 -24.23 -12.15 12.20
CA GLY A 9 -25.39 -11.29 12.49
C GLY A 9 -25.37 -10.55 13.84
N LYS A 10 -24.41 -10.85 14.72
CA LYS A 10 -24.25 -10.20 16.04
C LYS A 10 -23.76 -8.75 15.90
N PRO A 11 -24.06 -7.86 16.87
CA PRO A 11 -23.57 -6.48 16.83
C PRO A 11 -22.04 -6.44 16.91
N ALA A 12 -21.42 -5.57 16.11
CA ALA A 12 -19.98 -5.31 16.16
C ALA A 12 -19.69 -4.05 16.99
N HIS A 13 -18.56 -4.04 17.68
CA HIS A 13 -18.11 -2.92 18.51
C HIS A 13 -17.10 -2.08 17.75
N LYS A 14 -17.31 -0.76 17.74
CA LYS A 14 -16.40 0.20 17.10
C LYS A 14 -15.19 0.44 18.00
N LYS A 15 -14.00 0.32 17.42
CA LYS A 15 -12.72 0.69 18.01
C LYS A 15 -11.95 1.57 17.03
N VAL A 16 -11.13 2.50 17.52
CA VAL A 16 -10.19 3.23 16.67
C VAL A 16 -8.85 2.51 16.75
N GLY A 17 -8.26 2.23 15.59
CA GLY A 17 -7.00 1.49 15.52
C GLY A 17 -6.33 1.55 14.17
N ASN A 18 -5.32 0.70 14.01
CA ASN A 18 -4.50 0.60 12.80
C ASN A 18 -4.89 -0.64 12.00
N TYR A 19 -4.80 -0.54 10.69
CA TYR A 19 -5.20 -1.60 9.76
C TYR A 19 -4.24 -1.70 8.58
N ARG A 20 -3.79 -2.91 8.22
CA ARG A 20 -2.98 -3.12 7.01
C ARG A 20 -3.90 -3.19 5.79
N TYR A 21 -3.72 -2.27 4.84
CA TYR A 21 -4.65 -2.07 3.74
C TYR A 21 -4.41 -3.03 2.56
N ASN A 22 -4.66 -4.31 2.79
CA ASN A 22 -4.40 -5.37 1.82
C ASN A 22 -5.25 -5.25 0.55
N GLU A 23 -6.43 -4.64 0.63
CA GLU A 23 -7.34 -4.46 -0.50
C GLU A 23 -6.79 -3.50 -1.57
N SER A 24 -5.78 -2.70 -1.22
CA SER A 24 -5.00 -1.93 -2.22
C SER A 24 -4.22 -2.85 -3.17
N GLY A 25 -3.86 -4.06 -2.74
CA GLY A 25 -2.91 -4.92 -3.43
C GLY A 25 -1.45 -4.54 -3.22
N LEU A 26 -1.17 -3.64 -2.26
CA LEU A 26 0.17 -3.26 -1.82
C LEU A 26 0.42 -3.80 -0.42
N ASP A 27 1.60 -4.36 -0.19
CA ASP A 27 1.97 -4.98 1.08
C ASP A 27 2.41 -3.98 2.15
N ASN A 28 2.82 -2.80 1.72
CA ASN A 28 3.47 -1.76 2.52
C ASN A 28 2.56 -0.56 2.81
N VAL A 29 1.23 -0.74 2.81
CA VAL A 29 0.26 0.34 3.11
C VAL A 29 -0.50 0.06 4.40
N TYR A 30 -0.49 1.02 5.32
CA TYR A 30 -1.16 0.93 6.62
C TYR A 30 -2.03 2.16 6.84
N LEU A 31 -3.25 1.93 7.35
CA LEU A 31 -4.17 2.98 7.76
C LEU A 31 -4.06 3.17 9.27
N GLU A 32 -3.89 4.40 9.72
CA GLU A 32 -3.85 4.76 11.13
C GLU A 32 -5.08 5.57 11.54
N ASN A 33 -5.49 5.43 12.80
CA ASN A 33 -6.61 6.15 13.40
C ASN A 33 -7.96 5.95 12.67
N ILE A 34 -8.17 4.78 12.08
CA ILE A 34 -9.43 4.45 11.42
C ILE A 34 -10.39 3.71 12.35
N PRO A 35 -11.71 3.84 12.14
CA PRO A 35 -12.68 2.96 12.77
C PRO A 35 -12.54 1.52 12.27
N VAL A 36 -12.34 0.60 13.19
CA VAL A 36 -12.36 -0.85 12.99
C VAL A 36 -13.50 -1.41 13.83
N TYR A 37 -14.33 -2.26 13.22
CA TYR A 37 -15.41 -2.95 13.90
C TYR A 37 -14.96 -4.36 14.24
N GLU A 38 -14.96 -4.69 15.53
CA GLU A 38 -14.60 -6.01 16.04
C GLU A 38 -15.88 -6.73 16.48
N CYS A 39 -16.08 -7.96 16.02
CA CYS A 39 -17.17 -8.83 16.45
C CYS A 39 -16.65 -9.92 17.39
N SER A 40 -17.51 -10.37 18.32
CA SER A 40 -17.21 -11.47 19.23
C SER A 40 -16.91 -12.81 18.54
N CYS A 41 -17.26 -12.97 17.26
CA CYS A 41 -16.92 -14.16 16.47
C CYS A 41 -15.48 -14.15 15.92
N GLY A 42 -14.70 -13.11 16.21
CA GLY A 42 -13.31 -12.96 15.73
C GLY A 42 -13.17 -12.21 14.40
N THR A 43 -14.28 -11.89 13.73
CA THR A 43 -14.26 -11.07 12.52
C THR A 43 -14.01 -9.60 12.87
N SER A 44 -13.03 -8.99 12.20
CA SER A 44 -12.81 -7.54 12.23
C SER A 44 -12.87 -6.96 10.82
N PHE A 45 -13.46 -5.78 10.69
CA PHE A 45 -13.53 -5.09 9.40
C PHE A 45 -13.31 -3.58 9.56
N PRO A 46 -12.48 -2.96 8.72
CA PRO A 46 -12.25 -1.52 8.76
C PRO A 46 -13.41 -0.77 8.10
N SER A 47 -13.68 0.44 8.58
CA SER A 47 -14.51 1.41 7.87
C SER A 47 -13.63 2.47 7.25
N ILE A 48 -13.32 2.26 5.97
CA ILE A 48 -12.50 3.14 5.16
C ILE A 48 -13.41 4.19 4.52
N PHE A 49 -13.13 5.46 4.78
CA PHE A 49 -13.88 6.57 4.23
C PHE A 49 -13.22 7.04 2.94
N ARG A 50 -13.99 7.63 2.02
CA ARG A 50 -13.48 8.24 0.78
C ARG A 50 -12.45 7.36 0.07
N LEU A 51 -12.79 6.10 -0.17
CA LEU A 51 -11.91 5.08 -0.75
C LEU A 51 -11.15 5.56 -2.00
N HIS A 52 -11.83 6.27 -2.89
CA HIS A 52 -11.22 6.85 -4.08
C HIS A 52 -10.11 7.85 -3.74
N ARG A 53 -10.39 8.79 -2.82
CA ARG A 53 -9.43 9.79 -2.35
C ARG A 53 -8.21 9.15 -1.67
N LEU A 54 -8.43 8.13 -0.83
CA LEU A 54 -7.34 7.38 -0.21
C LEU A 54 -6.42 6.75 -1.26
N ASN A 55 -6.99 6.08 -2.25
CA ASN A 55 -6.22 5.43 -3.31
C ASN A 55 -5.50 6.45 -4.22
N GLU A 56 -6.10 7.62 -4.46
CA GLU A 56 -5.44 8.73 -5.16
C GLU A 56 -4.23 9.25 -4.39
N LEU A 57 -4.36 9.45 -3.08
CA LEU A 57 -3.26 9.90 -2.24
C LEU A 57 -2.11 8.90 -2.26
N ILE A 58 -2.39 7.60 -2.11
CA ILE A 58 -1.39 6.54 -2.23
C ILE A 58 -0.71 6.56 -3.60
N ALA A 59 -1.47 6.73 -4.68
CA ALA A 59 -0.93 6.76 -6.03
C ALA A 59 -0.02 7.97 -6.28
N LEU A 60 -0.39 9.17 -5.80
CA LEU A 60 0.46 10.36 -5.87
C LEU A 60 1.76 10.17 -5.09
N THR A 61 1.66 9.58 -3.91
CA THR A 61 2.81 9.20 -3.09
C THR A 61 3.75 8.26 -3.86
N LEU A 62 3.23 7.23 -4.53
CA LEU A 62 4.04 6.34 -5.38
C LEU A 62 4.68 7.06 -6.58
N VAL A 63 3.97 7.99 -7.21
CA VAL A 63 4.51 8.79 -8.32
C VAL A 63 5.66 9.71 -7.87
N GLU A 64 5.71 10.09 -6.59
CA GLU A 64 6.81 10.87 -6.02
C GLU A 64 7.92 9.99 -5.41
N LYS A 65 7.73 8.67 -5.31
CA LYS A 65 8.68 7.74 -4.68
C LYS A 65 10.11 7.90 -5.25
N PRO A 66 11.15 8.10 -4.41
CA PRO A 66 12.52 8.34 -4.86
C PRO A 66 13.29 7.06 -5.23
N ALA A 67 12.60 6.05 -5.76
CA ALA A 67 13.14 4.75 -6.15
C ALA A 67 12.27 4.13 -7.26
N LEU A 68 12.76 3.08 -7.92
CA LEU A 68 11.98 2.36 -8.94
C LEU A 68 10.69 1.77 -8.33
N LEU A 69 9.63 1.80 -9.13
CA LEU A 69 8.33 1.23 -8.79
C LEU A 69 8.41 -0.29 -8.80
N SER A 70 7.89 -0.95 -7.77
CA SER A 70 7.74 -2.41 -7.79
C SER A 70 6.62 -2.83 -8.76
N GLY A 71 6.60 -4.11 -9.15
CA GLY A 71 5.52 -4.64 -10.00
C GLY A 71 4.12 -4.39 -9.43
N ASN A 72 3.95 -4.58 -8.11
CA ASN A 72 2.68 -4.30 -7.43
C ASN A 72 2.32 -2.81 -7.45
N GLU A 73 3.30 -1.91 -7.34
CA GLU A 73 3.09 -0.46 -7.45
C GLU A 73 2.68 -0.05 -8.87
N ILE A 74 3.33 -0.60 -9.92
CA ILE A 74 2.93 -0.38 -11.32
C ILE A 74 1.48 -0.85 -11.54
N LYS A 75 1.15 -2.05 -11.07
CA LYS A 75 -0.18 -2.63 -11.16
C LYS A 75 -1.22 -1.80 -10.41
N PHE A 76 -0.87 -1.28 -9.24
CA PHE A 76 -1.71 -0.37 -8.46
C PHE A 76 -2.01 0.92 -9.22
N LEU A 77 -0.99 1.61 -9.74
CA LEU A 77 -1.14 2.83 -10.53
C LEU A 77 -2.04 2.61 -11.75
N ARG A 78 -1.82 1.51 -12.50
CA ARG A 78 -2.66 1.18 -13.65
C ARG A 78 -4.13 0.94 -13.25
N LYS A 79 -4.36 0.17 -12.18
CA LYS A 79 -5.73 -0.10 -11.69
C LYS A 79 -6.40 1.17 -11.17
N ASN A 80 -5.65 2.09 -10.56
CA ASN A 80 -6.15 3.39 -10.11
C ASN A 80 -6.65 4.25 -11.28
N LEU A 81 -6.00 4.15 -12.45
CA LEU A 81 -6.46 4.77 -13.70
C LEU A 81 -7.62 4.00 -14.38
N CYS A 82 -8.07 2.88 -13.80
CA CYS A 82 -9.06 1.97 -14.39
C CYS A 82 -8.68 1.44 -15.79
N LEU A 83 -7.38 1.32 -16.09
CA LEU A 83 -6.90 0.87 -17.40
C LEU A 83 -6.70 -0.65 -17.47
N ALA A 84 -7.18 -1.25 -18.56
CA ALA A 84 -6.85 -2.63 -18.91
C ALA A 84 -5.35 -2.76 -19.26
N SER A 85 -4.72 -3.89 -18.92
CA SER A 85 -3.27 -4.10 -19.16
C SER A 85 -2.87 -3.90 -20.62
N LYS A 86 -3.70 -4.31 -21.58
CA LYS A 86 -3.43 -4.10 -23.02
C LYS A 86 -3.37 -2.61 -23.37
N VAL A 87 -4.28 -1.80 -22.83
CA VAL A 87 -4.33 -0.35 -23.09
C VAL A 87 -3.12 0.34 -22.47
N PHE A 88 -2.77 -0.02 -21.23
CA PHE A 88 -1.61 0.56 -20.57
C PHE A 88 -0.29 0.19 -21.24
N ALA A 89 -0.13 -1.08 -21.65
CA ALA A 89 1.04 -1.54 -22.41
C ALA A 89 1.19 -0.78 -23.73
N ASN A 90 0.10 -0.56 -24.46
CA ASN A 90 0.10 0.23 -25.69
C ASN A 90 0.52 1.69 -25.45
N LYS A 91 0.01 2.33 -24.38
CA LYS A 91 0.42 3.69 -23.99
C LYS A 91 1.92 3.77 -23.63
N LEU A 92 2.46 2.70 -23.04
CA LEU A 92 3.89 2.58 -22.73
C LEU A 92 4.76 2.22 -23.95
N GLY A 93 4.16 1.84 -25.08
CA GLY A 93 4.92 1.36 -26.25
C GLY A 93 5.58 -0.01 -26.04
N VAL A 94 5.05 -0.84 -25.13
CA VAL A 94 5.59 -2.18 -24.83
C VAL A 94 4.57 -3.29 -25.08
N GLY A 95 5.05 -4.51 -25.24
CA GLY A 95 4.17 -5.68 -25.36
C GLY A 95 3.42 -5.98 -24.05
N LYS A 96 2.19 -6.50 -24.16
CA LYS A 96 1.37 -6.94 -23.01
C LYS A 96 2.12 -7.93 -22.11
N THR A 97 2.87 -8.86 -22.71
CA THR A 97 3.68 -9.84 -21.98
C THR A 97 4.80 -9.17 -21.18
N THR A 98 5.43 -8.13 -21.73
CA THR A 98 6.47 -7.35 -21.05
C THR A 98 5.89 -6.64 -19.84
N LEU A 99 4.77 -5.92 -19.99
CA LEU A 99 4.10 -5.29 -18.85
C LEU A 99 3.71 -6.33 -17.80
N SER A 100 3.21 -7.50 -18.20
CA SER A 100 2.86 -8.57 -17.27
C SER A 100 4.07 -9.08 -16.49
N LYS A 101 5.25 -9.18 -17.10
CA LYS A 101 6.48 -9.56 -16.40
C LYS A 101 6.88 -8.50 -15.37
N TRP A 102 6.71 -7.22 -15.68
CA TRP A 102 6.97 -6.12 -14.75
C TRP A 102 6.00 -6.16 -13.56
N GLU A 103 4.69 -6.23 -13.82
CA GLU A 103 3.66 -6.24 -12.76
C GLU A 103 3.76 -7.44 -11.81
N ASN A 104 4.33 -8.56 -12.28
CA ASN A 104 4.51 -9.78 -11.50
C ASN A 104 5.95 -9.92 -10.97
N ALA A 105 6.78 -8.88 -11.04
CA ALA A 105 8.18 -8.89 -10.59
C ALA A 105 9.06 -9.99 -11.20
N VAL A 106 8.69 -10.50 -12.38
CA VAL A 106 9.48 -11.49 -13.15
C VAL A 106 10.65 -10.82 -13.85
N GLN A 107 10.50 -9.56 -14.23
CA GLN A 107 11.52 -8.76 -14.90
C GLN A 107 11.41 -7.31 -14.41
N ASN A 108 12.56 -6.68 -14.14
CA ASN A 108 12.58 -5.25 -13.84
C ASN A 108 12.44 -4.41 -15.12
N HIS A 109 11.74 -3.30 -15.01
CA HIS A 109 11.70 -2.23 -16.00
C HIS A 109 12.92 -1.30 -15.84
N SER A 110 13.22 -0.54 -16.88
CA SER A 110 14.29 0.47 -16.84
C SER A 110 13.81 1.78 -16.21
N GLU A 111 14.74 2.62 -15.77
CA GLU A 111 14.44 3.97 -15.27
C GLU A 111 13.63 4.80 -16.29
N GLY A 112 13.95 4.72 -17.58
CA GLY A 112 13.20 5.42 -18.62
C GLY A 112 11.73 4.98 -18.69
N ASN A 113 11.46 3.68 -18.52
CA ASN A 113 10.10 3.16 -18.46
C ASN A 113 9.39 3.57 -17.16
N ASP A 114 10.11 3.63 -16.04
CA ASP A 114 9.55 4.11 -14.75
C ASP A 114 9.08 5.56 -14.86
N ARG A 115 9.93 6.43 -15.42
CA ARG A 115 9.60 7.83 -15.69
C ARG A 115 8.39 7.94 -16.64
N LEU A 116 8.30 7.11 -17.67
CA LEU A 116 7.16 7.08 -18.58
C LEU A 116 5.87 6.61 -17.89
N ILE A 117 5.93 5.59 -17.03
CA ILE A 117 4.80 5.12 -16.22
C ILE A 117 4.25 6.27 -15.36
N ARG A 118 5.13 7.01 -14.68
CA ARG A 118 4.75 8.18 -13.88
C ARG A 118 4.15 9.29 -14.74
N ALA A 119 4.75 9.60 -15.89
CA ALA A 119 4.25 10.61 -16.80
C ALA A 119 2.85 10.27 -17.32
N ILE A 120 2.62 9.03 -17.76
CA ILE A 120 1.29 8.57 -18.19
C ILE A 120 0.30 8.70 -17.05
N TYR A 121 0.66 8.29 -15.83
CA TYR A 121 -0.24 8.42 -14.69
C TYR A 121 -0.65 9.88 -14.44
N ILE A 122 0.32 10.80 -14.44
CA ILE A 122 0.09 12.23 -14.23
C ILE A 122 -0.85 12.81 -15.30
N ILE A 123 -0.64 12.43 -16.57
CA ILE A 123 -1.44 12.89 -17.71
C ILE A 123 -2.86 12.34 -17.64
N GLU A 124 -3.01 11.01 -17.52
CA GLU A 124 -4.32 10.34 -17.54
C GLU A 124 -5.17 10.73 -16.33
N LYS A 125 -4.55 10.98 -15.17
CA LYS A 125 -5.26 11.42 -13.97
C LYS A 125 -5.68 12.90 -14.05
N GLY A 126 -5.08 13.69 -14.94
CA GLY A 126 -5.37 15.11 -15.09
C GLY A 126 -4.85 15.96 -13.93
N ILE A 127 -3.67 15.62 -13.39
CA ILE A 127 -3.07 16.37 -12.28
C ILE A 127 -2.81 17.82 -12.69
N LYS A 128 -3.06 18.79 -11.80
CA LYS A 128 -2.89 20.22 -12.11
C LYS A 128 -1.42 20.54 -12.42
N ARG A 129 -1.19 21.43 -13.40
CA ARG A 129 0.16 21.83 -13.84
C ARG A 129 1.12 22.20 -12.70
N GLN A 130 0.61 22.89 -11.68
CA GLN A 130 1.43 23.28 -10.51
C GLN A 130 1.99 22.06 -9.76
N ASP A 131 1.18 21.03 -9.58
CA ASP A 131 1.59 19.81 -8.89
C ASP A 131 2.45 18.93 -9.81
N GLN A 132 2.17 18.90 -11.12
CA GLN A 132 3.06 18.27 -12.10
C GLN A 132 4.48 18.83 -12.01
N LEU A 133 4.64 20.16 -11.91
CA LEU A 133 5.94 20.81 -11.80
C LEU A 133 6.66 20.45 -10.49
N LYS A 134 5.93 20.32 -9.38
CA LYS A 134 6.51 19.87 -8.11
C LYS A 134 7.04 18.45 -8.21
N ILE A 135 6.23 17.54 -8.77
CA ILE A 135 6.60 16.13 -8.99
C ILE A 135 7.82 16.06 -9.92
N GLN A 136 7.78 16.77 -11.04
CA GLN A 136 8.88 16.81 -12.00
C GLN A 136 10.17 17.29 -11.32
N LYS A 137 10.14 18.44 -10.64
CA LYS A 137 11.29 18.99 -9.93
C LYS A 137 11.83 18.04 -8.86
N HIS A 138 10.93 17.31 -8.18
CA HIS A 138 11.32 16.28 -7.21
C HIS A 138 12.09 15.14 -7.89
N LEU A 139 11.62 14.65 -9.04
CA LEU A 139 12.21 13.51 -9.75
C LEU A 139 13.41 13.84 -10.65
N GLU A 140 13.63 15.10 -11.01
CA GLU A 140 14.72 15.52 -11.91
C GLU A 140 16.12 15.21 -11.36
N ASN A 141 16.31 15.34 -10.05
CA ASN A 141 17.61 15.16 -9.40
C ASN A 141 17.78 13.79 -8.73
N ILE A 142 16.82 12.89 -8.93
CA ILE A 142 16.82 11.57 -8.30
C ILE A 142 17.19 10.52 -9.35
N LEU A 143 18.29 9.80 -9.09
CA LEU A 143 18.59 8.56 -9.79
C LEU A 143 17.70 7.46 -9.20
N LEU A 144 16.71 7.01 -9.98
CA LEU A 144 15.83 5.93 -9.57
C LEU A 144 16.60 4.60 -9.61
N LYS A 145 17.20 4.25 -8.47
CA LYS A 145 17.89 2.97 -8.30
C LYS A 145 16.92 1.94 -7.68
N ASN A 146 17.26 0.66 -7.83
CA ASN A 146 16.72 -0.38 -6.96
C ASN A 146 17.31 -0.17 -5.55
N SER A 147 16.68 0.66 -4.73
CA SER A 147 17.05 0.78 -3.32
C SER A 147 16.20 -0.18 -2.51
N ASN A 148 16.87 -1.01 -1.71
CA ASN A 148 16.26 -1.96 -0.78
C ASN A 148 15.59 -1.30 0.45
N THR A 149 15.37 0.02 0.38
CA THR A 149 14.63 0.76 1.41
C THR A 149 13.16 0.42 1.25
N ASP A 150 12.78 -0.67 1.90
CA ASP A 150 11.38 -0.96 2.18
C ASP A 150 10.82 0.27 2.90
N CYS A 151 9.95 1.00 2.23
CA CYS A 151 9.27 2.14 2.80
C CYS A 151 7.81 1.75 3.02
N VAL A 152 7.29 2.07 4.20
CA VAL A 152 5.89 1.91 4.53
C VAL A 152 5.16 3.22 4.27
N ILE A 153 4.05 3.12 3.54
CA ILE A 153 3.09 4.21 3.32
C ILE A 153 2.08 4.14 4.46
N ILE A 154 2.03 5.20 5.26
CA ILE A 154 1.08 5.33 6.37
C ILE A 154 0.06 6.38 5.97
N ALA A 155 -1.22 5.97 5.89
CA ALA A 155 -2.34 6.86 5.68
C ALA A 155 -3.08 7.07 7.02
N GLU A 156 -2.79 8.19 7.67
CA GLU A 156 -3.44 8.56 8.92
C GLU A 156 -4.76 9.28 8.63
N LYS A 157 -5.85 8.82 9.24
CA LYS A 157 -7.13 9.52 9.15
C LYS A 157 -7.09 10.79 10.00
N VAL A 158 -7.24 11.94 9.35
CA VAL A 158 -7.33 13.26 10.00
C VAL A 158 -8.67 13.87 9.64
N GLN A 159 -9.57 13.97 10.63
CA GLN A 159 -10.95 14.45 10.42
C GLN A 159 -11.63 13.68 9.27
N ASP A 160 -11.94 14.35 8.15
CA ASP A 160 -12.64 13.77 6.99
C ASP A 160 -11.73 13.47 5.78
N ASP A 161 -10.39 13.50 5.96
CA ASP A 161 -9.43 13.13 4.93
C ASP A 161 -8.29 12.27 5.51
N TYR A 162 -7.26 12.00 4.69
CA TYR A 162 -6.07 11.26 5.06
C TYR A 162 -4.81 12.10 4.88
N ALA A 163 -3.90 12.02 5.84
CA ALA A 163 -2.53 12.50 5.70
C ALA A 163 -1.61 11.30 5.39
N ILE A 164 -0.81 11.39 4.34
CA ILE A 164 0.15 10.34 3.97
C ILE A 164 1.54 10.65 4.52
N ARG A 165 2.19 9.65 5.11
CA ARG A 165 3.57 9.72 5.58
C ARG A 165 4.37 8.53 5.04
N TYR A 166 5.64 8.78 4.74
CA TYR A 166 6.62 7.75 4.44
C TYR A 166 7.41 7.41 5.70
N ARG A 167 7.51 6.11 6.03
CA ARG A 167 8.42 5.62 7.06
C ARG A 167 9.38 4.60 6.46
N PRO A 168 10.70 4.81 6.53
CA PRO A 168 11.64 3.76 6.16
C PRO A 168 11.49 2.60 7.14
N VAL A 169 11.42 1.37 6.63
CA VAL A 169 11.57 0.15 7.41
C VAL A 169 13.05 0.05 7.71
N VAL A 170 13.44 0.43 8.92
CA VAL A 170 14.77 0.13 9.42
C VAL A 170 14.80 -1.37 9.69
N ASP A 171 15.60 -2.12 8.93
CA ASP A 171 15.77 -3.55 9.11
C ASP A 171 16.30 -3.79 10.53
N SER A 172 15.48 -4.38 11.40
CA SER A 172 15.84 -4.65 12.80
C SER A 172 16.87 -5.79 12.95
N ARG A 173 17.64 -6.09 11.91
CA ARG A 173 18.72 -7.09 11.89
C ARG A 173 20.12 -6.51 12.04
N SER A 174 20.26 -5.18 12.04
CA SER A 174 21.53 -4.52 12.34
C SER A 174 21.29 -3.33 13.28
N GLU A 175 21.33 -3.59 14.58
CA GLU A 175 21.89 -2.72 15.63
C GLU A 175 21.33 -3.10 17.02
N GLN A 176 21.98 -4.07 17.65
CA GLN A 176 22.35 -3.90 19.05
C GLN A 176 23.39 -2.78 19.09
N PHE A 177 22.94 -1.53 19.11
CA PHE A 177 23.78 -0.41 19.52
C PHE A 177 23.11 0.24 20.72
N SER A 178 23.61 -0.12 21.90
CA SER A 178 23.41 0.66 23.12
C SER A 178 24.05 2.02 22.89
N LEU A 179 23.26 3.09 22.90
CA LEU A 179 23.79 4.43 23.08
C LEU A 179 23.22 5.06 24.34
N ASP A 180 24.19 5.50 25.13
CA ASP A 180 24.19 5.88 26.51
C ASP A 180 23.27 7.07 26.80
N VAL A 181 22.53 6.96 27.90
CA VAL A 181 21.73 8.04 28.46
C VAL A 181 22.70 8.98 29.20
N SER A 182 23.37 9.88 28.50
CA SER A 182 23.78 11.19 29.03
C SER A 182 24.67 11.97 28.06
N THR A 183 24.09 12.92 27.32
CA THR A 183 24.82 14.16 27.01
C THR A 183 23.83 15.31 26.89
N THR A 184 23.70 16.05 27.98
CA THR A 184 22.99 17.32 28.06
C THR A 184 23.70 18.37 27.21
N TRP A 185 23.08 18.80 26.11
CA TRP A 185 23.47 20.03 25.40
C TRP A 185 22.52 21.16 25.82
N LYS A 186 23.06 22.17 26.50
CA LYS A 186 22.33 23.38 26.90
C LYS A 186 22.23 24.34 25.71
N TYR A 187 21.01 24.72 25.34
CA TYR A 187 20.76 25.75 24.33
C TYR A 187 20.70 27.14 25.00
N GLY A 188 21.53 28.06 24.50
CA GLY A 188 21.52 29.47 24.87
C GLY A 188 20.34 30.19 24.21
N SER A 189 19.58 30.93 25.02
CA SER A 189 18.48 31.79 24.62
C SER A 189 18.96 33.03 23.87
N THR A 190 18.28 33.42 22.80
CA THR A 190 17.90 34.82 22.55
C THR A 190 16.75 34.90 21.55
N THR A 191 15.72 35.62 21.98
CA THR A 191 14.47 35.92 21.29
C THR A 191 14.68 36.99 20.22
N THR A 192 14.27 36.76 18.97
CA THR A 192 13.68 37.84 18.16
C THR A 192 12.76 37.27 17.07
N SER A 193 11.65 37.98 16.90
CA SER A 193 10.45 37.71 16.10
C SER A 193 10.72 37.44 14.61
N GLY A 194 10.02 36.45 14.05
CA GLY A 194 10.01 36.17 12.62
C GLY A 194 9.08 35.00 12.29
N THR A 195 7.83 35.31 11.93
CA THR A 195 6.84 34.36 11.42
C THR A 195 7.36 33.66 10.16
N ILE A 196 7.66 32.37 10.25
CA ILE A 196 7.77 31.46 9.11
C ILE A 196 6.85 30.26 9.38
N LEU A 197 6.02 29.95 8.39
CA LEU A 197 4.98 28.93 8.41
C LEU A 197 5.55 27.58 8.86
N GLY A 198 5.12 27.17 10.05
CA GLY A 198 5.59 26.02 10.78
C GLY A 198 5.10 24.70 10.21
N PHE A 199 6.02 23.89 9.70
CA PHE A 199 5.94 22.44 9.80
C PHE A 199 6.83 22.02 10.98
N GLY A 200 6.24 21.89 12.15
CA GLY A 200 6.89 21.31 13.32
C GLY A 200 7.06 19.81 13.09
N VAL A 201 8.31 19.37 12.93
CA VAL A 201 8.69 17.96 13.00
C VAL A 201 8.65 17.56 14.47
N PHE A 202 7.58 16.88 14.88
CA PHE A 202 7.52 16.25 16.19
C PHE A 202 8.04 14.82 16.07
N ALA A 203 9.20 14.59 16.68
CA ALA A 203 9.70 13.25 16.94
C ALA A 203 8.91 12.68 18.13
N GLU A 204 8.03 11.71 17.87
CA GLU A 204 7.40 10.91 18.92
C GLU A 204 7.76 9.44 18.76
N THR A 205 7.89 8.81 19.92
CA THR A 205 8.44 7.49 20.21
C THR A 205 7.85 6.36 19.35
N GLY A 206 8.71 5.44 18.94
CA GLY A 206 8.39 4.32 18.06
C GLY A 206 7.25 3.45 18.61
N LYS A 207 6.15 3.38 17.85
CA LYS A 207 5.05 2.43 18.09
C LYS A 207 5.33 1.14 17.32
N THR A 208 5.29 0.02 18.02
CA THR A 208 5.45 -1.32 17.45
C THR A 208 4.18 -1.75 16.69
N TYR A 209 4.36 -2.33 15.51
CA TYR A 209 3.27 -2.86 14.69
C TYR A 209 3.02 -4.32 15.07
N VAL A 210 1.91 -4.59 15.77
CA VAL A 210 1.48 -5.97 16.07
C VAL A 210 0.63 -6.49 14.93
N GLN A 211 1.08 -7.56 14.28
CA GLN A 211 0.28 -8.32 13.32
C GLN A 211 -0.88 -9.02 14.04
N GLN A 212 -2.11 -8.79 13.60
CA GLN A 212 -3.20 -9.73 13.89
C GLN A 212 -3.20 -10.79 12.78
N LYS A 213 -2.91 -12.03 13.19
CA LYS A 213 -2.83 -13.21 12.33
C LYS A 213 -4.20 -13.46 11.66
N PRO A 214 -4.25 -13.75 10.34
CA PRO A 214 -5.45 -14.31 9.74
C PRO A 214 -5.75 -15.68 10.38
N LEU A 215 -6.96 -15.86 10.90
CA LEU A 215 -7.42 -17.18 11.33
C LEU A 215 -7.50 -18.09 10.10
N VAL A 216 -6.65 -19.11 10.08
CA VAL A 216 -6.66 -20.20 9.11
C VAL A 216 -7.96 -20.97 9.32
N VAL A 217 -8.83 -20.97 8.32
CA VAL A 217 -9.99 -21.84 8.24
C VAL A 217 -9.46 -23.27 8.09
N GLY A 218 -9.72 -24.12 9.08
CA GLY A 218 -9.46 -25.55 8.98
C GLY A 218 -10.37 -26.17 7.94
N THR A 219 -9.79 -26.62 6.83
CA THR A 219 -10.41 -27.56 5.91
C THR A 219 -10.14 -28.97 6.43
N ASP A 220 -11.13 -29.56 7.10
CA ASP A 220 -11.25 -31.01 7.18
C ASP A 220 -11.91 -31.47 5.87
N ALA A 221 -11.10 -31.96 4.94
CA ALA A 221 -11.55 -32.76 3.81
C ALA A 221 -10.62 -33.97 3.69
N SER A 222 -11.20 -35.12 3.98
CA SER A 222 -10.58 -36.44 4.00
C SER A 222 -10.00 -36.85 2.65
N LEU A 223 -8.90 -37.61 2.76
CA LEU A 223 -8.09 -38.18 1.69
C LEU A 223 -8.83 -39.20 0.81
N ILE A 224 -8.26 -39.32 -0.39
CA ILE A 224 -8.63 -40.08 -1.58
C ILE A 224 -8.14 -41.53 -1.51
N SER A 225 -8.89 -42.47 -2.09
CA SER A 225 -8.45 -43.60 -2.98
C SER A 225 -9.67 -44.52 -3.16
N GLU A 226 -10.05 -45.09 -4.30
CA GLU A 226 -9.39 -45.71 -5.47
C GLU A 226 -10.40 -45.57 -6.65
N GLY A 227 -10.08 -45.54 -7.95
CA GLY A 227 -9.06 -46.28 -8.69
C GLY A 227 -9.71 -47.38 -9.55
N THR A 228 -10.24 -46.98 -10.72
CA THR A 228 -10.28 -47.75 -11.99
C THR A 228 -11.18 -49.00 -12.10
N GLU A 229 -12.16 -48.98 -13.01
CA GLU A 229 -12.24 -49.96 -14.12
C GLU A 229 -13.19 -49.51 -15.23
N LEU A 230 -12.72 -49.68 -16.47
CA LEU A 230 -13.41 -49.46 -17.73
C LEU A 230 -14.29 -50.68 -18.03
N HIS A 231 -15.55 -50.46 -18.40
CA HIS A 231 -16.23 -51.37 -19.33
C HIS A 231 -17.28 -50.62 -20.14
N ALA A 232 -17.00 -50.48 -21.44
CA ALA A 232 -17.99 -50.19 -22.45
C ALA A 232 -18.65 -51.52 -22.87
N THR A 233 -19.98 -51.55 -22.88
CA THR A 233 -20.80 -52.44 -23.72
C THR A 233 -22.26 -51.97 -23.72
N GLN A 234 -22.79 -51.70 -24.93
CA GLN A 234 -24.10 -52.13 -25.48
C GLN A 234 -25.31 -52.17 -24.49
N THR A 235 -26.53 -51.70 -24.79
CA THR A 235 -27.37 -51.80 -26.00
C THR A 235 -28.72 -51.12 -25.70
N ALA A 236 -29.31 -50.51 -26.74
CA ALA A 236 -30.74 -50.57 -27.14
C ALA A 236 -31.91 -50.11 -26.24
N GLU A 237 -32.91 -49.52 -26.94
CA GLU A 237 -34.37 -49.53 -26.69
C GLU A 237 -34.88 -48.66 -25.52
N ILE A 238 -35.83 -47.71 -25.64
CA ILE A 238 -36.88 -47.32 -26.59
C ILE A 238 -37.01 -45.78 -26.57
#